data_AF-A0AAX2A349-F1
#
_entry.id   AF-A0AAX2A349-F1
#
_cell.length_a   1.000
_cell.length_b   1.000
_cell.length_c   1.000
_cell.angle_alpha   90.00
_cell.angle_beta   90.00
_cell.angle_gamma   90.00
#
_symmetry.space_group_name_H-M   'P 1'
#
loop_
_entity.id
_entity.type
_entity.pdbx_description
1 polymer ?
#
loop_
_entity_poly.entity_id
_entity_poly.type
_entity_poly.pdbx_seq_one_letter_code
_entity_poly.pdbx_strand_id
1 'polypeptide(L)'
;MDEMLKRIFDELASLRKHMATKDDIASIEQRMATKDDIAAMDKRIGHIEQTMATKDDIASIEQRMATKDDIAAMDKRIGHIEQTMATKDDIASIEQRMATKDDIASIEQRMATKDDIASIEQRMATKDDIASIEQRMATKDDIASIEQRMATKDDIADLPLIKQAVFEILEAVNEIPTIKQNLADMSEKLEDVIATQARHELAIQSLAVRSLVHENEIRALKAK
;
A
#
# COMPACT_ATOMS: atom_id res chain seq x y z
N MET A 1 56.85 -90.00 123.46
CA MET A 1 55.48 -90.29 122.96
C MET A 1 54.65 -89.00 122.92
N ASP A 2 54.71 -88.16 123.96
CA ASP A 2 53.96 -86.88 124.03
C ASP A 2 54.31 -85.83 122.97
N GLU A 3 55.58 -85.71 122.55
CA GLU A 3 55.98 -84.72 121.53
C GLU A 3 55.39 -85.02 120.13
N MET A 4 55.30 -86.31 119.77
CA MET A 4 54.73 -86.74 118.49
C MET A 4 53.21 -86.52 118.47
N LEU A 5 52.52 -86.81 119.57
CA LEU A 5 51.10 -86.49 119.73
C LEU A 5 50.85 -84.98 119.66
N LYS A 6 51.69 -84.17 120.30
CA LYS A 6 51.58 -82.70 120.27
C LYS A 6 51.76 -82.16 118.84
N ARG A 7 52.73 -82.67 118.09
CA ARG A 7 52.95 -82.32 116.68
C ARG A 7 51.77 -82.70 115.79
N ILE A 8 51.15 -83.86 116.02
CA ILE A 8 49.93 -84.29 115.31
C ILE A 8 48.76 -83.35 115.64
N PHE A 9 48.59 -82.94 116.91
CA PHE A 9 47.56 -81.98 117.30
C PHE A 9 47.78 -80.60 116.69
N ASP A 10 49.02 -80.12 116.65
CA ASP A 10 49.38 -78.84 116.04
C ASP A 10 49.16 -78.87 114.51
N GLU A 11 49.49 -79.98 113.85
CA GLU A 11 49.22 -80.19 112.42
C GLU A 11 47.72 -80.27 112.11
N LEU A 12 46.93 -80.98 112.95
CA LEU A 12 45.47 -81.03 112.83
C LEU A 12 44.83 -79.65 113.05
N ALA A 13 45.36 -78.87 113.99
CA ALA A 13 44.93 -77.48 114.21
C ALA A 13 45.27 -76.58 113.02
N SER A 14 46.45 -76.75 112.41
CA SER A 14 46.84 -76.02 111.20
C SER A 14 45.98 -76.39 110.00
N LEU A 15 45.69 -77.68 109.80
CA LEU A 15 44.75 -78.17 108.77
C LEU A 15 43.36 -77.56 108.94
N ARG A 16 42.85 -77.54 110.18
CA ARG A 16 41.55 -76.93 110.50
C ARG A 16 41.50 -75.42 110.22
N LYS A 17 42.63 -74.72 110.34
CA LYS A 17 42.74 -73.28 110.04
C LYS A 17 42.82 -72.98 108.54
N HIS A 18 43.15 -73.95 107.69
CA HIS A 18 43.32 -73.76 106.24
C HIS A 18 42.25 -74.45 105.39
N MET A 19 41.40 -75.29 105.99
CA MET A 19 40.21 -75.78 105.31
C MET A 19 39.16 -74.68 105.21
N ALA A 20 38.55 -74.58 104.04
CA ALA A 20 37.36 -73.75 103.84
C ALA A 20 36.29 -74.16 104.88
N THR A 21 35.75 -73.16 105.56
CA THR A 21 34.64 -73.34 106.47
C THR A 21 33.35 -73.55 105.67
N LYS A 22 32.30 -74.01 106.35
CA LYS A 22 30.97 -74.07 105.74
C LYS A 22 30.47 -72.70 105.28
N ASP A 23 30.87 -71.64 106.00
CA ASP A 23 30.52 -70.26 105.66
C ASP A 23 31.25 -69.80 104.39
N ASP A 24 32.50 -70.20 104.19
CA ASP A 24 33.25 -69.95 102.95
C ASP A 24 32.57 -70.64 101.76
N ILE A 25 32.15 -71.91 101.92
CA ILE A 25 31.45 -72.67 100.88
C ILE A 25 30.09 -72.03 100.57
N ALA A 26 29.31 -71.62 101.59
CA ALA A 26 28.04 -70.96 101.40
C ALA A 26 28.18 -69.58 100.71
N SER A 27 29.24 -68.83 101.02
CA SER A 27 29.55 -67.56 100.33
C SER A 27 29.90 -67.78 98.86
N ILE A 28 30.63 -68.85 98.56
CA ILE A 28 30.94 -69.26 97.17
C ILE A 28 29.65 -69.64 96.44
N GLU A 29 28.79 -70.45 97.05
CA GLU A 29 27.51 -70.88 96.48
C GLU A 29 26.56 -69.69 96.21
N GLN A 30 26.54 -68.67 97.06
CA GLN A 30 25.75 -67.45 96.84
C GLN A 30 26.31 -66.55 95.72
N ARG A 31 27.61 -66.61 95.45
CA ARG A 31 28.28 -65.73 94.47
C ARG A 31 28.41 -66.36 93.09
N MET A 32 28.32 -67.69 92.99
CA MET A 32 28.38 -68.37 91.70
C MET A 32 27.06 -68.20 90.95
N ALA A 33 27.17 -68.01 89.65
CA ALA A 33 26.01 -68.05 88.77
C ALA A 33 25.32 -69.42 88.91
N THR A 34 24.01 -69.39 89.09
CA THR A 34 23.18 -70.58 89.12
C THR A 34 22.90 -71.06 87.70
N LYS A 35 22.37 -72.29 87.59
CA LYS A 35 21.87 -72.79 86.30
C LYS A 35 20.75 -71.91 85.74
N ASP A 36 19.95 -71.29 86.61
CA ASP A 36 18.86 -70.40 86.22
C ASP A 36 19.38 -69.09 85.61
N ASP A 37 20.48 -68.54 86.16
CA ASP A 37 21.15 -67.37 85.59
C ASP A 37 21.67 -67.64 84.17
N ILE A 38 22.27 -68.83 83.97
CA ILE A 38 22.75 -69.28 82.65
C ILE A 38 21.57 -69.46 81.69
N ALA A 39 20.48 -70.10 82.12
CA ALA A 39 19.29 -70.29 81.29
C ALA A 39 18.59 -68.96 80.93
N ALA A 40 18.57 -68.00 81.84
CA ALA A 40 18.07 -66.65 81.56
C ALA A 40 18.96 -65.91 80.55
N MET A 41 20.28 -66.09 80.65
CA MET A 41 21.23 -65.52 79.70
C MET A 41 21.11 -66.15 78.30
N ASP A 42 20.96 -67.47 78.21
CA ASP A 42 20.72 -68.16 76.93
C ASP A 42 19.44 -67.67 76.26
N LYS A 43 18.36 -67.48 77.03
CA LYS A 43 17.12 -66.87 76.50
C LYS A 43 17.33 -65.46 75.98
N ARG A 44 18.12 -64.64 76.67
CA ARG A 44 18.45 -63.27 76.23
C ARG A 44 19.31 -63.28 74.98
N ILE A 45 20.29 -64.16 74.89
CA ILE A 45 21.13 -64.34 73.70
C ILE A 45 20.26 -64.77 72.52
N GLY A 46 19.40 -65.77 72.70
CA GLY A 46 18.48 -66.20 71.64
C GLY A 46 17.51 -65.10 71.19
N HIS A 47 17.04 -64.25 72.11
CA HIS A 47 16.23 -63.09 71.72
C HIS A 47 17.03 -62.07 70.91
N ILE A 48 18.28 -61.77 71.31
CA ILE A 48 19.14 -60.83 70.57
C ILE A 48 19.43 -61.37 69.16
N GLU A 49 19.71 -62.66 69.02
CA GLU A 49 19.92 -63.30 67.73
C GLU A 49 18.69 -63.22 66.82
N GLN A 50 17.48 -63.26 67.39
CA GLN A 50 16.23 -63.12 66.65
C GLN A 50 15.91 -61.68 66.23
N THR A 51 16.42 -60.66 66.92
CA THR A 51 16.09 -59.25 66.64
C THR A 51 17.21 -58.44 66.02
N MET A 52 18.44 -58.96 66.03
CA MET A 52 19.55 -58.31 65.36
C MET A 52 19.37 -58.38 63.84
N ALA A 53 19.72 -57.27 63.17
CA ALA A 53 19.78 -57.27 61.71
C ALA A 53 20.83 -58.27 61.23
N THR A 54 20.43 -59.08 60.26
CA THR A 54 21.31 -60.03 59.59
C THR A 54 22.14 -59.33 58.52
N LYS A 55 23.16 -60.03 58.01
CA LYS A 55 23.91 -59.55 56.83
C LYS A 55 23.01 -59.41 55.60
N ASP A 56 22.01 -60.27 55.47
CA ASP A 56 21.07 -60.24 54.35
C ASP A 56 20.12 -59.02 54.45
N ASP A 57 19.74 -58.63 55.67
CA ASP A 57 18.98 -57.39 55.90
C ASP A 57 19.79 -56.16 55.49
N ILE A 58 21.07 -56.11 55.89
CA ILE A 58 21.97 -55.01 55.54
C ILE A 58 22.21 -54.96 54.02
N ALA A 59 22.45 -56.10 53.38
CA ALA A 59 22.63 -56.18 51.93
C ALA A 59 21.35 -55.75 51.17
N SER A 60 20.18 -56.13 51.67
CA SER A 60 18.89 -55.71 51.10
C SER A 60 18.67 -54.20 51.23
N ILE A 61 19.10 -53.60 52.35
CA ILE A 61 19.07 -52.15 52.53
C ILE A 61 20.02 -51.47 51.53
N GLU A 62 21.27 -51.95 51.42
CA GLU A 62 22.27 -51.39 50.49
C GLU A 62 21.80 -51.42 49.04
N GLN A 63 21.18 -52.51 48.59
CA GLN A 63 20.63 -52.62 47.23
C GLN A 63 19.46 -51.67 46.96
N ARG A 64 18.72 -51.26 47.99
CA ARG A 64 17.57 -50.35 47.84
C ARG A 64 17.94 -48.88 47.94
N MET A 65 19.12 -48.56 48.46
CA MET A 65 19.57 -47.19 48.57
C MET A 65 20.11 -46.69 47.23
N ALA A 66 19.79 -45.44 46.91
CA ALA A 66 20.42 -44.77 45.79
C ALA A 66 21.93 -44.68 46.01
N THR A 67 22.68 -45.03 44.98
CA THR A 67 24.13 -44.91 44.98
C THR A 67 24.56 -43.46 44.73
N LYS A 68 25.84 -43.17 44.96
CA LYS A 68 26.41 -41.86 44.58
C LYS A 68 26.31 -41.62 43.07
N ASP A 69 26.38 -42.68 42.27
CA ASP A 69 26.28 -42.58 40.81
C ASP A 69 24.85 -42.24 40.36
N ASP A 70 23.84 -42.79 41.04
CA ASP A 70 22.43 -42.44 40.79
C ASP A 70 22.18 -40.94 41.07
N ILE A 71 22.72 -40.43 42.17
CA ILE A 71 22.61 -39.01 42.53
C ILE A 71 23.33 -38.14 41.49
N ALA A 72 24.55 -38.51 41.09
CA ALA A 72 25.30 -37.77 40.08
C ALA A 72 24.63 -37.78 38.70
N ALA A 73 23.99 -38.89 38.32
CA ALA A 73 23.19 -38.98 37.10
C ALA A 73 21.95 -38.08 37.17
N MET A 74 21.34 -37.98 38.35
CA MET A 74 20.20 -37.09 38.60
C MET A 74 20.60 -35.62 38.50
N ASP A 75 21.72 -35.22 39.10
CA ASP A 75 22.25 -33.85 39.02
C ASP A 75 22.53 -33.44 37.57
N LYS A 76 23.14 -34.33 36.77
CA LYS A 76 23.35 -34.08 35.33
C LYS A 76 22.03 -33.89 34.58
N ARG A 77 21.01 -34.71 34.88
CA ARG A 77 19.68 -34.59 34.26
C ARG A 77 19.00 -33.28 34.66
N ILE A 78 19.09 -32.89 35.93
CA ILE A 78 18.55 -31.61 36.42
C ILE A 78 19.25 -30.45 35.72
N GLY A 79 20.58 -30.44 35.65
CA GLY A 79 21.33 -29.39 34.95
C GLY A 79 20.98 -29.29 33.46
N HIS A 80 20.74 -30.41 32.78
CA HIS A 80 20.28 -30.39 31.38
C HIS A 80 18.86 -29.81 31.25
N ILE A 81 17.94 -30.15 32.16
CA ILE A 81 16.59 -29.58 32.17
C ILE A 81 16.66 -28.06 32.36
N GLU A 82 17.45 -27.60 33.33
CA GLU A 82 17.64 -26.17 33.61
C GLU A 82 18.21 -25.41 32.39
N GLN A 83 19.09 -26.03 31.62
CA GLN A 83 19.66 -25.42 30.40
C GLN A 83 18.71 -25.39 29.20
N THR A 84 17.68 -26.24 29.18
CA THR A 84 16.77 -26.38 28.02
C THR A 84 15.38 -25.82 28.26
N MET A 85 15.01 -25.62 29.52
CA MET A 85 13.73 -25.01 29.84
C MET A 85 13.70 -23.54 29.42
N ALA A 86 12.58 -23.13 28.84
CA ALA A 86 12.36 -21.72 28.54
C ALA A 86 12.42 -20.90 29.83
N THR A 87 13.20 -19.83 29.78
CA THR A 87 13.31 -18.87 30.87
C THR A 87 12.16 -17.86 30.81
N LYS A 88 12.02 -17.06 31.87
CA LYS A 88 11.08 -15.93 31.88
C LYS A 88 11.44 -14.89 30.81
N ASP A 89 12.74 -14.71 30.55
CA ASP A 89 13.21 -13.75 29.55
C ASP A 89 12.87 -14.22 28.13
N ASP A 90 12.93 -15.54 27.87
CA ASP A 90 12.48 -16.13 26.60
C ASP A 90 11.00 -15.86 26.36
N ILE A 91 10.16 -16.07 27.39
CA ILE A 91 8.72 -15.80 27.32
C ILE A 91 8.46 -14.31 27.08
N ALA A 92 9.14 -13.42 27.81
CA ALA A 92 8.99 -11.98 27.65
C ALA A 92 9.41 -11.50 26.24
N SER A 93 10.48 -12.08 25.68
CA SER A 93 10.92 -11.80 24.31
C SER A 93 9.88 -12.24 23.27
N ILE A 94 9.26 -13.41 23.47
CA ILE A 94 8.16 -13.88 22.61
C ILE A 94 6.97 -12.93 22.69
N GLU A 95 6.54 -12.54 23.89
CA GLU A 95 5.43 -11.61 24.10
C GLU A 95 5.67 -10.26 23.43
N GLN A 96 6.88 -9.71 23.50
CA GLN A 96 7.23 -8.45 22.82
C GLN A 96 7.21 -8.55 21.28
N ARG A 97 7.44 -9.74 20.72
CA ARG A 97 7.43 -9.97 19.26
C ARG A 97 6.04 -10.27 18.72
N MET A 98 5.09 -10.62 19.58
CA MET A 98 3.72 -10.88 19.18
C MET A 98 3.02 -9.56 18.86
N ALA A 99 2.26 -9.55 17.77
CA ALA A 99 1.40 -8.42 17.45
C ALA A 99 0.42 -8.18 18.62
N THR A 100 0.38 -6.94 19.09
CA THR A 100 -0.53 -6.51 20.12
C THR A 100 -1.93 -6.26 19.54
N LYS A 101 -2.92 -6.10 20.42
CA LYS A 101 -4.27 -5.69 19.99
C LYS A 101 -4.26 -4.32 19.30
N ASP A 102 -3.37 -3.43 19.72
CA ASP A 102 -3.23 -2.09 19.15
C ASP A 102 -2.64 -2.15 17.74
N ASP A 103 -1.68 -3.05 17.50
CA ASP A 103 -1.14 -3.30 16.15
C ASP A 103 -2.25 -3.78 15.19
N ILE A 104 -3.08 -4.72 15.64
CA ILE A 104 -4.21 -5.25 14.86
C ILE A 104 -5.23 -4.14 14.60
N ALA A 105 -5.60 -3.36 15.61
CA ALA A 105 -6.53 -2.25 15.46
C ALA A 105 -6.01 -1.17 14.49
N SER A 106 -4.70 -0.87 14.52
CA SER A 106 -4.08 0.06 13.59
C SER A 106 -4.13 -0.45 12.14
N ILE A 107 -3.92 -1.76 11.93
CA ILE A 107 -4.07 -2.38 10.61
C ILE A 107 -5.51 -2.26 10.13
N GLU A 108 -6.49 -2.60 10.96
CA GLU A 108 -7.92 -2.51 10.62
C GLU A 108 -8.33 -1.09 10.22
N GLN A 109 -7.86 -0.06 10.94
CA GLN A 109 -8.15 1.34 10.59
C GLN A 109 -7.51 1.80 9.27
N ARG A 110 -6.39 1.20 8.86
CA ARG A 110 -5.69 1.55 7.61
C ARG A 110 -6.24 0.82 6.39
N MET A 111 -6.94 -0.29 6.60
CA MET A 111 -7.53 -1.04 5.51
C MET A 111 -8.72 -0.29 4.93
N ALA A 112 -8.81 -0.25 3.60
CA ALA A 112 -9.98 0.30 2.94
C ALA A 112 -11.22 -0.50 3.35
N THR A 113 -12.25 0.22 3.77
CA THR A 113 -13.53 -0.35 4.14
C THR A 113 -14.39 -0.60 2.91
N LYS A 114 -15.51 -1.32 3.09
CA LYS A 114 -16.50 -1.48 2.02
C LYS A 114 -17.08 -0.14 1.57
N ASP A 115 -17.22 0.80 2.50
CA ASP A 115 -17.75 2.13 2.21
C ASP A 115 -16.77 2.95 1.35
N ASP A 116 -15.45 2.81 1.60
CA ASP A 116 -14.42 3.43 0.77
C ASP A 116 -14.48 2.91 -0.68
N ILE A 117 -14.63 1.60 -0.84
CA ILE A 117 -14.76 0.96 -2.16
C ILE A 117 -16.03 1.44 -2.86
N ALA A 118 -17.17 1.45 -2.16
CA ALA A 118 -18.44 1.93 -2.71
C ALA A 118 -18.37 3.41 -3.13
N SER A 119 -17.69 4.25 -2.35
CA SER A 119 -17.47 5.65 -2.69
C SER A 119 -16.63 5.83 -3.96
N ILE A 120 -15.58 5.01 -4.13
CA ILE A 120 -14.77 4.99 -5.35
C ILE A 120 -15.63 4.58 -6.55
N GLU A 121 -16.39 3.49 -6.43
CA GLU A 121 -17.26 3.00 -7.51
C GLU A 121 -18.28 4.05 -7.96
N GLN A 122 -18.90 4.78 -7.02
CA GLN A 122 -19.84 5.86 -7.35
C GLN A 122 -19.19 7.05 -8.07
N ARG A 123 -17.90 7.30 -7.84
CA ARG A 123 -17.17 8.41 -8.46
C ARG A 123 -16.58 8.06 -9.82
N MET A 124 -16.47 6.78 -10.14
CA MET A 124 -15.96 6.34 -11.44
C MET A 124 -17.00 6.60 -12.51
N ALA A 125 -16.54 7.12 -13.66
CA ALA A 125 -17.39 7.28 -14.82
C ALA A 125 -17.95 5.91 -15.23
N THR A 126 -19.26 5.86 -15.40
CA THR A 126 -19.96 4.66 -15.86
C THR A 126 -19.85 4.53 -17.37
N LYS A 127 -20.25 3.37 -17.89
CA LYS A 127 -20.36 3.17 -19.35
C LYS A 127 -21.35 4.14 -19.99
N ASP A 128 -22.41 4.50 -19.27
CA ASP A 128 -23.43 5.43 -19.75
C ASP A 128 -22.88 6.86 -19.82
N ASP A 129 -22.05 7.26 -18.85
CA ASP A 129 -21.36 8.56 -18.89
C ASP A 129 -20.43 8.67 -20.11
N ILE A 130 -19.66 7.61 -20.38
CA ILE A 130 -18.76 7.55 -21.54
C ILE A 130 -19.58 7.60 -22.84
N ALA A 131 -20.66 6.82 -22.94
CA ALA A 131 -21.53 6.82 -24.11
C ALA A 131 -22.18 8.20 -24.35
N SER A 132 -22.58 8.91 -23.28
CA SER A 132 -23.13 10.26 -23.38
C SER A 132 -22.10 11.25 -23.91
N ILE A 133 -20.84 11.14 -23.46
CA ILE A 133 -19.74 11.97 -23.98
C ILE A 133 -19.51 11.69 -25.47
N GLU A 134 -19.43 10.42 -25.86
CA GLU A 134 -19.23 10.02 -27.26
C GLU A 134 -20.33 10.56 -28.18
N GLN A 135 -21.60 10.52 -27.76
CA GLN A 135 -22.71 11.08 -28.53
C GLN A 135 -22.67 12.60 -28.67
N ARG A 136 -22.07 13.31 -27.72
CA ARG A 136 -21.97 14.78 -27.75
C ARG A 136 -20.77 15.29 -28.53
N MET A 137 -19.79 14.44 -28.80
CA MET A 137 -18.61 14.82 -29.57
C MET A 137 -18.98 14.93 -31.04
N ALA A 138 -18.53 16.01 -31.67
CA ALA A 138 -18.66 16.16 -33.12
C ALA A 138 -17.93 15.00 -33.81
N THR A 139 -18.64 14.33 -34.69
CA THR A 139 -18.09 13.25 -35.50
C THR A 139 -17.30 13.83 -36.67
N LYS A 140 -16.54 12.96 -37.35
CA LYS A 140 -15.86 13.35 -38.60
C LYS A 140 -16.85 13.78 -39.67
N ASP A 141 -18.04 13.18 -39.71
CA ASP A 141 -19.08 13.52 -40.67
C ASP A 141 -19.69 14.90 -40.38
N ASP A 142 -19.85 15.25 -39.10
CA ASP A 142 -20.28 16.61 -38.71
C ASP A 142 -19.27 17.67 -39.15
N ILE A 143 -17.97 17.40 -38.94
CA ILE A 143 -16.89 18.30 -39.38
C ILE A 143 -16.87 18.42 -40.91
N ALA A 144 -16.97 17.30 -41.62
CA ALA A 144 -17.01 17.29 -43.08
C ALA A 144 -18.23 18.06 -43.65
N SER A 145 -19.39 17.95 -43.00
CA SER A 145 -20.59 18.70 -43.38
C SER A 145 -20.41 20.21 -43.16
N ILE A 146 -19.76 20.62 -42.07
CA ILE A 146 -19.42 22.02 -41.82
C ILE A 146 -18.44 22.53 -42.88
N GLU A 147 -17.38 21.79 -43.19
CA GLU A 147 -16.38 22.14 -44.20
C GLU A 147 -17.01 22.32 -45.59
N GLN A 148 -17.97 21.48 -45.98
CA GLN A 148 -18.68 21.62 -47.25
C GLN A 148 -19.59 22.85 -47.32
N ARG A 149 -20.09 23.34 -46.18
CA ARG A 149 -21.08 24.44 -46.13
C ARG A 149 -20.44 25.80 -45.91
N MET A 150 -19.24 25.86 -45.35
CA MET A 150 -18.58 27.11 -45.06
C MET A 150 -17.89 27.67 -46.31
N ALA A 151 -17.96 28.99 -46.47
CA ALA A 151 -17.14 29.66 -47.47
C ALA A 151 -15.66 29.41 -47.15
N THR A 152 -14.93 28.98 -48.16
CA THR A 152 -13.50 28.74 -48.10
C THR A 152 -12.75 30.05 -48.31
N LYS A 153 -11.43 30.00 -48.08
CA LYS A 153 -10.56 31.14 -48.39
C LYS A 153 -10.56 31.49 -49.88
N ASP A 154 -10.77 30.50 -50.74
CA ASP A 154 -10.79 30.69 -52.19
C ASP A 154 -12.08 31.40 -52.62
N ASP A 155 -13.22 31.06 -52.02
CA ASP A 155 -14.52 31.71 -52.32
C ASP A 155 -14.51 33.23 -52.04
N ILE A 156 -13.66 33.69 -51.12
CA ILE A 156 -13.55 35.11 -50.75
C ILE A 156 -12.33 35.81 -51.37
N ALA A 157 -11.51 35.10 -52.16
CA ALA A 157 -10.28 35.63 -52.73
C ALA A 157 -10.54 36.80 -53.69
N ASP A 158 -11.65 36.74 -54.43
CA ASP A 158 -12.00 37.74 -55.45
C ASP A 158 -12.82 38.92 -54.90
N LEU A 159 -13.30 38.86 -53.66
CA LEU A 159 -14.10 39.95 -53.06
C LEU A 159 -13.41 41.33 -53.11
N PRO A 160 -12.09 41.48 -52.88
CA PRO A 160 -11.40 42.76 -53.03
C PRO A 160 -11.44 43.29 -54.47
N LEU A 161 -11.27 42.41 -55.47
CA LEU A 161 -11.32 42.77 -56.88
C LEU A 161 -12.74 43.17 -57.30
N ILE A 162 -13.75 42.40 -56.87
CA ILE A 162 -15.16 42.72 -57.10
C ILE A 162 -15.51 44.06 -56.46
N LYS A 163 -15.06 44.31 -55.22
CA LYS A 163 -15.27 45.58 -54.52
C LYS A 163 -14.65 46.75 -55.27
N GLN A 164 -13.44 46.59 -55.79
CA GLN A 164 -12.77 47.62 -56.60
C GLN A 164 -13.54 47.90 -57.90
N ALA A 165 -13.93 46.86 -58.64
CA ALA A 165 -14.69 47.00 -59.87
C ALA A 165 -16.06 47.69 -59.63
N VAL A 166 -16.76 47.34 -58.55
CA VAL A 166 -18.02 48.00 -58.16
C VAL A 166 -17.80 49.48 -57.84
N PHE A 167 -16.68 49.83 -57.20
CA PHE A 167 -16.35 51.23 -56.90
C PHE A 167 -16.11 52.06 -58.18
N GLU A 168 -15.32 51.52 -59.12
CA GLU A 168 -15.06 52.16 -60.41
C GLU A 168 -16.33 52.36 -61.24
N ILE A 169 -17.20 51.34 -61.29
CA ILE A 169 -18.50 51.44 -61.97
C ILE A 169 -19.37 52.53 -61.31
N LEU A 170 -19.38 52.62 -59.99
CA LEU A 170 -20.16 53.62 -59.27
C LEU A 170 -19.66 55.05 -59.58
N GLU A 171 -18.34 55.25 -59.67
CA GLU A 171 -17.75 56.53 -60.08
C GLU A 171 -18.18 56.91 -61.50
N ALA A 172 -18.06 56.00 -62.46
CA ALA A 172 -18.50 56.23 -63.84
C ALA A 172 -20.01 56.54 -63.93
N VAL A 173 -20.85 55.86 -63.14
CA VAL A 173 -22.29 56.12 -63.07
C VAL A 173 -22.57 57.53 -62.52
N ASN A 174 -21.79 58.00 -61.55
CA ASN A 174 -21.93 59.34 -60.98
C ASN A 174 -21.55 60.45 -61.98
N GLU A 175 -20.76 60.15 -63.02
CA GLU A 175 -20.41 61.10 -64.09
C GLU A 175 -21.48 61.24 -65.18
N ILE A 176 -22.40 60.26 -65.31
CA ILE A 176 -23.44 60.24 -66.35
C ILE A 176 -24.28 61.53 -66.40
N PRO A 177 -24.74 62.14 -65.28
CA PRO A 177 -25.52 63.38 -65.32
C PRO A 177 -24.76 64.53 -65.99
N THR A 178 -23.47 64.68 -65.67
CA THR A 178 -22.61 65.73 -66.26
C THR A 178 -22.38 65.46 -67.75
N ILE A 179 -22.11 64.21 -68.14
CA ILE A 179 -21.98 63.82 -69.55
C ILE A 179 -23.28 64.09 -70.31
N LYS A 180 -24.43 63.74 -69.72
CA LYS A 180 -25.75 63.99 -70.30
C LYS A 180 -26.02 65.48 -70.50
N GLN A 181 -25.64 66.31 -69.54
CA GLN A 181 -25.76 67.76 -69.66
C GLN A 181 -24.90 68.30 -70.81
N ASN A 182 -23.61 67.90 -70.86
CA ASN A 182 -22.72 68.30 -71.93
C ASN A 182 -23.23 67.88 -73.32
N LEU A 183 -23.83 66.69 -73.42
CA LEU A 183 -24.44 66.21 -74.67
C LEU A 183 -25.67 67.04 -75.06
N ALA A 184 -26.51 67.43 -74.08
CA ALA A 184 -27.66 68.31 -74.33
C ALA A 184 -27.21 69.68 -74.85
N ASP A 185 -26.21 70.29 -74.18
CA ASP A 185 -25.63 71.58 -74.59
C ASP A 185 -25.02 71.50 -76.00
N MET A 186 -24.40 70.37 -76.34
CA MET A 186 -23.82 70.13 -77.66
C MET A 186 -24.89 69.97 -78.73
N SER A 187 -25.98 69.25 -78.45
CA SER A 187 -27.13 69.13 -79.36
C SER A 187 -27.77 70.49 -79.63
N GLU A 188 -27.94 71.34 -78.60
CA GLU A 188 -28.47 72.70 -78.77
C GLU A 188 -27.57 73.54 -79.70
N LYS A 189 -26.25 73.49 -79.50
CA LYS A 189 -25.29 74.15 -80.40
C LYS A 189 -25.37 73.62 -81.83
N LEU A 190 -25.56 72.32 -82.00
CA LEU A 190 -25.66 71.70 -83.33
C LEU A 190 -26.94 72.12 -84.04
N GLU A 191 -28.05 72.27 -83.31
CA GLU A 191 -29.30 72.83 -83.84
C GLU A 191 -29.12 74.29 -84.31
N ASP A 192 -28.40 75.13 -83.57
CA ASP A 192 -28.10 76.50 -84.00
C ASP A 192 -27.20 76.53 -85.26
N VAL A 193 -26.21 75.63 -85.35
CA VAL A 193 -25.40 75.47 -86.57
C VAL A 193 -26.26 75.04 -87.76
N ILE A 194 -27.19 74.11 -87.59
CA ILE A 194 -28.11 73.68 -88.66
C ILE A 194 -29.01 74.85 -89.08
N ALA A 195 -29.54 75.62 -88.13
CA ALA A 195 -30.38 76.77 -88.41
C ALA A 195 -29.62 77.87 -89.17
N THR A 196 -28.36 78.13 -88.81
CA THR A 196 -27.51 79.09 -89.53
C THR A 196 -27.14 78.58 -90.94
N GLN A 197 -26.83 77.29 -91.09
CA GLN A 197 -26.61 76.64 -92.39
C GLN A 197 -27.83 76.80 -93.31
N ALA A 198 -29.05 76.54 -92.82
CA ALA A 198 -30.29 76.71 -93.58
C ALA A 198 -30.51 78.16 -94.03
N ARG A 199 -30.19 79.15 -93.17
CA ARG A 199 -30.23 80.57 -93.55
C ARG A 199 -29.21 80.89 -94.64
N HIS A 200 -27.98 80.38 -94.54
CA HIS A 200 -26.97 80.55 -95.58
C HIS A 200 -27.44 79.97 -96.92
N GLU A 201 -28.06 78.79 -96.92
CA GLU A 201 -28.57 78.16 -98.12
C GLU A 201 -29.67 78.98 -98.81
N LEU A 202 -30.63 79.52 -98.04
CA LEU A 202 -31.64 80.44 -98.56
C LEU A 202 -31.02 81.74 -99.13
N ALA A 203 -30.01 82.29 -98.44
CA ALA A 203 -29.29 83.48 -98.91
C ALA A 203 -28.57 83.22 -100.24
N ILE A 204 -27.90 82.06 -100.37
CA ILE A 204 -27.24 81.63 -101.61
C ILE A 204 -28.27 81.44 -102.73
N GLN A 205 -29.41 80.78 -102.47
CA GLN A 205 -30.48 80.62 -103.45
C GLN A 205 -31.02 81.98 -103.93
N SER A 206 -31.26 82.93 -103.02
CA SER A 206 -31.70 84.29 -103.36
C SER A 206 -30.67 85.04 -104.22
N LEU A 207 -29.38 84.95 -103.88
CA LEU A 207 -28.29 85.54 -104.66
C LEU A 207 -28.18 84.92 -106.05
N ALA A 208 -28.30 83.60 -106.17
CA ALA A 208 -28.29 82.89 -107.44
C ALA A 208 -29.43 83.33 -108.37
N VAL A 209 -30.66 83.47 -107.84
CA VAL A 209 -31.81 84.00 -108.59
C VAL A 209 -31.54 85.43 -109.05
N ARG A 210 -31.04 86.29 -108.16
CA ARG A 210 -30.72 87.69 -108.50
C ARG A 210 -29.64 87.79 -109.58
N SER A 211 -28.63 86.92 -109.52
CA SER A 211 -27.57 86.83 -110.53
C SER A 211 -28.10 86.39 -111.89
N LEU A 212 -29.03 85.42 -111.93
CA LEU A 212 -29.72 85.00 -113.16
C LEU A 212 -30.56 86.13 -113.78
N VAL A 213 -31.26 86.91 -112.95
CA VAL A 213 -32.02 88.08 -113.41
C VAL A 213 -31.07 89.11 -114.05
N HIS A 214 -29.99 89.49 -113.36
CA HIS A 214 -29.00 90.41 -113.91
C HIS A 214 -28.36 89.89 -115.21
N GLU A 215 -28.05 88.60 -115.30
CA GLU A 215 -27.48 88.02 -116.51
C GLU A 215 -28.44 88.08 -117.71
N ASN A 216 -29.73 87.81 -117.48
CA ASN A 216 -30.77 87.95 -118.51
C ASN A 216 -30.98 89.41 -118.93
N GLU A 217 -30.96 90.37 -117.99
CA GLU A 217 -31.04 91.80 -118.28
C GLU A 217 -29.84 92.26 -119.14
N ILE A 218 -28.62 91.82 -118.81
CA ILE A 218 -27.42 92.10 -119.62
C ILE A 218 -27.54 91.48 -121.03
N ARG A 219 -28.05 90.24 -121.13
CA ARG A 219 -28.27 89.56 -122.41
C ARG A 219 -29.29 90.31 -123.28
N ALA A 220 -30.36 90.83 -122.68
CA ALA A 220 -31.36 91.65 -123.36
C ALA A 220 -30.79 92.98 -123.88
N LEU A 221 -29.87 93.60 -123.12
CA LEU A 221 -29.18 94.83 -123.55
C LEU A 221 -28.19 94.60 -124.71
N LYS A 222 -27.57 93.42 -124.80
CA LYS A 222 -26.63 93.06 -125.89
C LYS A 222 -27.28 92.62 -127.21
N ALA A 223 -28.58 92.31 -127.21
CA ALA A 223 -29.33 91.86 -128.39
C ALA A 223 -29.99 93.01 -129.19
N LYS A 224 -29.65 94.26 -128.85
CA LYS A 224 -30.09 95.51 -129.48
C LYS A 224 -28.92 96.18 -130.18
#